data_AF-A0A962Y8J7-F1
#
_entry.id   AF-A0A962Y8J7-F1
#
_cell.length_a   1.000
_cell.length_b   1.000
_cell.length_c   1.000
_cell.angle_alpha   90.00
_cell.angle_beta   90.00
_cell.angle_gamma   90.00
#
_symmetry.space_group_name_H-M   'P 1'
#
loop_
_entity.id
_entity.type
_entity.pdbx_description
1 polymer ?
#
loop_
_entity_poly.entity_id
_entity_poly.type
_entity_poly.pdbx_seq_one_letter_code
_entity_poly.pdbx_strand_id
1 'polypeptide(L)'
;MLAATFGAVSLSFALPALSADKVVVYSARKDHLIKPLFDAYTARTGVEIDFITDKEGPLLQRLKAEGRRTPADMLITVDAGNLWHAAQEGVLAKIDSDVLKANVPAHLRDPDGQWFGLSIRARTLVRSSERVPASALSSYEDLAD
;
A
#
# COMPACT_ATOMS: atom_id res chain seq x y z
N MET A 1 -18.99 -73.41 -0.34
CA MET A 1 -19.67 -72.10 -0.32
C MET A 1 -18.71 -71.09 0.28
N LEU A 2 -18.02 -70.30 -0.53
CA LEU A 2 -17.15 -69.22 -0.07
C LEU A 2 -17.95 -67.91 -0.18
N ALA A 3 -18.22 -67.24 0.95
CA ALA A 3 -18.87 -65.95 0.98
C ALA A 3 -17.82 -64.84 0.79
N ALA A 4 -17.99 -64.03 -0.26
CA ALA A 4 -17.16 -62.85 -0.51
C ALA A 4 -17.88 -61.61 0.04
N THR A 5 -17.35 -61.04 1.12
CA THR A 5 -17.79 -59.78 1.70
C THR A 5 -17.17 -58.61 0.94
N PHE A 6 -18.01 -57.82 0.25
CA PHE A 6 -17.62 -56.56 -0.36
C PHE A 6 -17.52 -55.46 0.71
N GLY A 7 -16.31 -55.02 1.03
CA GLY A 7 -16.08 -53.84 1.87
C GLY A 7 -16.22 -52.56 1.04
N ALA A 8 -17.19 -51.72 1.38
CA ALA A 8 -17.35 -50.39 0.78
C ALA A 8 -16.30 -49.43 1.34
N VAL A 9 -15.41 -48.94 0.47
CA VAL A 9 -14.45 -47.87 0.81
C VAL A 9 -15.12 -46.53 0.53
N SER A 10 -15.47 -45.80 1.59
CA SER A 10 -15.93 -44.42 1.50
C SER A 10 -14.73 -43.49 1.31
N LEU A 11 -14.57 -42.94 0.10
CA LEU A 11 -13.63 -41.85 -0.16
C LEU A 11 -14.23 -40.53 0.36
N SER A 12 -13.76 -40.08 1.52
CA SER A 12 -14.03 -38.72 1.99
C SER A 12 -13.21 -37.73 1.16
N PHE A 13 -13.88 -37.01 0.26
CA PHE A 13 -13.30 -35.87 -0.45
C PHE A 13 -13.16 -34.70 0.54
N ALA A 14 -11.95 -34.47 1.05
CA ALA A 14 -11.62 -33.23 1.74
C ALA A 14 -11.50 -32.12 0.68
N LEU A 15 -12.46 -31.20 0.64
CA LEU A 15 -12.31 -29.96 -0.12
C LEU A 15 -11.12 -29.18 0.47
N PRO A 16 -10.18 -28.66 -0.35
CA PRO A 16 -9.17 -27.76 0.16
C PRO A 16 -9.88 -26.54 0.72
N ALA A 17 -9.68 -26.26 2.01
CA ALA A 17 -10.01 -24.96 2.56
C ALA A 17 -9.17 -23.93 1.81
N LEU A 18 -9.80 -23.13 0.95
CA LEU A 18 -9.18 -21.98 0.31
C LEU A 18 -8.95 -20.96 1.44
N SER A 19 -7.80 -21.06 2.11
CA SER A 19 -7.33 -20.00 2.99
C SER A 19 -7.15 -18.77 2.10
N ALA A 20 -8.01 -17.75 2.27
CA ALA A 20 -7.75 -16.46 1.65
C ALA A 20 -6.44 -15.95 2.26
N ASP A 21 -5.37 -15.93 1.46
CA ASP A 21 -4.11 -15.38 1.92
C ASP A 21 -4.34 -13.92 2.30
N LYS A 22 -4.06 -13.60 3.57
CA LYS A 22 -4.15 -12.24 4.08
C LYS A 22 -3.06 -11.39 3.45
N VAL A 23 -3.34 -10.11 3.23
CA VAL A 23 -2.35 -9.13 2.74
C VAL A 23 -1.81 -8.35 3.93
N VAL A 24 -0.48 -8.29 4.08
CA VAL A 24 0.18 -7.54 5.14
C VAL A 24 0.66 -6.19 4.63
N VAL A 25 0.19 -5.11 5.26
CA VAL A 25 0.48 -3.73 4.85
C VAL A 25 1.28 -2.98 5.91
N TYR A 26 2.40 -2.40 5.49
CA TYR A 26 3.17 -1.48 6.32
C TYR A 26 2.79 -0.06 5.91
N SER A 27 2.18 0.71 6.81
CA SER A 27 1.60 2.01 6.48
C SER A 27 2.17 3.14 7.32
N ALA A 28 2.70 4.17 6.66
CA ALA A 28 3.08 5.43 7.31
C ALA A 28 1.92 6.40 7.51
N ARG A 29 0.67 5.95 7.27
CA ARG A 29 -0.53 6.73 7.58
C ARG A 29 -1.04 6.36 8.96
N LYS A 30 -1.69 7.33 9.61
CA LYS A 30 -2.35 7.11 10.90
C LYS A 30 -3.46 6.07 10.74
N ASP A 31 -3.55 5.16 11.71
CA ASP A 31 -4.51 4.04 11.73
C ASP A 31 -5.94 4.44 11.33
N HIS A 32 -6.51 5.44 12.01
CA HIS A 32 -7.88 5.92 11.75
C HIS A 32 -8.11 6.48 10.33
N LEU A 33 -7.05 6.82 9.59
CA LEU A 33 -7.17 7.30 8.21
C LEU A 33 -7.13 6.16 7.18
N ILE A 34 -6.50 5.03 7.52
CA ILE A 34 -6.28 3.92 6.59
C ILE A 34 -7.20 2.74 6.85
N LYS A 35 -7.55 2.47 8.11
CA LYS A 35 -8.41 1.33 8.48
C LYS A 35 -9.74 1.30 7.70
N PRO A 36 -10.48 2.42 7.52
CA PRO A 36 -11.74 2.39 6.76
C PRO A 36 -11.57 1.95 5.30
N LEU A 37 -10.41 2.23 4.69
CA LEU A 37 -10.10 1.77 3.33
C LEU A 37 -9.91 0.25 3.30
N PHE A 38 -9.19 -0.30 4.27
CA PHE A 38 -8.96 -1.74 4.38
C PHE A 38 -10.26 -2.49 4.68
N ASP A 39 -11.05 -2.00 5.63
CA ASP A 39 -12.37 -2.58 5.96
C ASP A 39 -13.28 -2.63 4.72
N ALA A 40 -13.31 -1.55 3.93
CA ALA A 40 -14.09 -1.49 2.70
C ALA A 40 -13.56 -2.44 1.61
N TYR A 41 -12.24 -2.62 1.51
CA TYR A 41 -11.64 -3.58 0.59
C TYR A 41 -11.97 -5.02 0.99
N THR A 42 -11.81 -5.37 2.27
CA THR A 42 -12.16 -6.68 2.82
C THR A 42 -13.64 -6.99 2.65
N ALA A 43 -14.54 -6.05 2.96
CA ALA A 43 -15.97 -6.24 2.76
C ALA A 43 -16.38 -6.51 1.30
N ARG A 44 -15.63 -5.95 0.33
CA ARG A 44 -15.90 -6.11 -1.10
C ARG A 44 -15.29 -7.36 -1.72
N THR A 45 -14.15 -7.80 -1.20
CA THR A 45 -13.32 -8.84 -1.86
C THR A 45 -13.21 -10.13 -1.05
N GLY A 46 -13.50 -10.09 0.26
CA GLY A 46 -13.24 -11.17 1.19
C GLY A 46 -11.75 -11.34 1.55
N VAL A 47 -10.86 -10.47 1.07
CA VAL A 47 -9.43 -10.51 1.39
C VAL A 47 -9.17 -9.79 2.69
N GLU A 48 -8.66 -10.51 3.68
CA GLU A 48 -8.24 -9.96 4.97
C GLU A 48 -6.97 -9.11 4.84
N ILE A 49 -6.93 -7.97 5.52
CA ILE A 49 -5.76 -7.09 5.57
C ILE A 49 -5.23 -7.03 7.00
N ASP A 50 -4.01 -7.50 7.18
CA ASP A 50 -3.22 -7.29 8.39
C ASP A 50 -2.34 -6.06 8.17
N PHE A 51 -2.20 -5.18 9.16
CA PHE A 51 -1.39 -3.99 8.94
C PHE A 51 -0.78 -3.43 10.22
N ILE A 52 0.35 -2.74 10.04
CA ILE A 52 1.00 -1.97 11.08
C ILE A 52 1.14 -0.52 10.63
N THR A 53 1.20 0.38 11.62
CA THR A 53 1.49 1.78 11.37
C THR A 53 2.72 2.23 12.16
N ASP A 54 3.59 2.99 11.50
CA ASP A 54 4.76 3.63 12.11
C ASP A 54 5.23 4.78 11.19
N LYS A 55 6.28 5.50 11.55
CA LYS A 55 6.87 6.53 10.69
C LYS A 55 7.58 5.93 9.48
N GLU A 56 7.74 6.74 8.44
CA GLU A 56 8.31 6.36 7.15
C GLU A 56 9.73 5.77 7.28
N GLY A 57 10.58 6.44 8.07
CA GLY A 57 11.96 6.01 8.32
C GLY A 57 12.07 4.64 9.00
N PRO A 58 11.44 4.44 10.17
CA PRO A 58 11.35 3.13 10.82
C PRO A 58 10.82 2.01 9.94
N LEU A 59 9.73 2.24 9.17
CA LEU A 59 9.19 1.23 8.26
C LEU A 59 10.19 0.85 7.15
N LEU A 60 10.90 1.82 6.58
CA LEU A 60 11.94 1.54 5.59
C LEU A 60 13.08 0.73 6.19
N GLN A 61 13.58 1.10 7.37
CA GLN A 61 14.64 0.34 8.04
C GLN A 61 14.18 -1.08 8.38
N ARG A 62 12.92 -1.24 8.78
CA ARG A 62 12.33 -2.55 9.03
C ARG A 62 12.29 -3.41 7.77
N LEU A 63 11.79 -2.88 6.65
CA LEU A 63 11.77 -3.59 5.36
C LEU A 63 13.18 -4.03 4.95
N LYS A 64 14.17 -3.15 5.11
CA LYS A 64 15.59 -3.47 4.83
C LYS A 64 16.11 -4.60 5.74
N ALA A 65 15.82 -4.53 7.03
CA ALA A 65 16.29 -5.51 8.01
C ALA A 65 15.64 -6.89 7.82
N GLU A 66 14.36 -6.92 7.46
CA GLU A 66 13.63 -8.15 7.17
C GLU A 66 14.05 -8.76 5.81
N GLY A 67 14.33 -7.90 4.83
CA GLY A 67 14.78 -8.28 3.49
C GLY A 67 13.81 -9.25 2.82
N ARG A 68 14.33 -10.33 2.24
CA ARG A 68 13.53 -11.36 1.55
C ARG A 68 12.58 -12.14 2.48
N ARG A 69 12.68 -11.95 3.81
CA ARG A 69 11.83 -12.59 4.81
C ARG A 69 10.79 -11.63 5.37
N THR A 70 10.65 -10.43 4.80
CA THR A 70 9.60 -9.51 5.22
C THR A 70 8.24 -10.19 5.04
N PRO A 71 7.36 -10.11 6.04
CA PRO A 71 5.98 -10.51 5.86
C PRO A 71 5.18 -9.44 5.10
N ALA A 72 5.73 -8.25 4.85
CA ALA A 72 5.01 -7.16 4.21
C ALA A 72 4.83 -7.39 2.70
N ASP A 73 3.59 -7.30 2.25
CA ASP A 73 3.22 -7.36 0.83
C ASP A 73 3.15 -5.97 0.20
N MET A 74 2.88 -4.94 1.01
CA MET A 74 2.71 -3.56 0.53
C MET A 74 3.25 -2.54 1.53
N LEU A 75 3.99 -1.56 1.00
CA LEU A 75 4.33 -0.32 1.70
C LEU A 75 3.40 0.80 1.26
N ILE A 76 2.67 1.41 2.20
CA ILE A 76 1.95 2.66 2.00
C ILE A 76 2.71 3.76 2.73
N THR A 77 3.24 4.74 2.03
CA THR A 77 3.92 5.89 2.65
C THR A 77 3.38 7.22 2.13
N VAL A 78 3.91 8.32 2.65
CA VAL A 78 3.59 9.68 2.21
C VAL A 78 4.82 10.31 1.53
N ASP A 79 4.58 11.24 0.63
CA ASP A 79 5.61 11.94 -0.16
C ASP A 79 6.32 11.05 -1.20
N ALA A 80 6.47 11.57 -2.42
CA ALA A 80 7.12 10.85 -3.51
C ALA A 80 8.63 10.64 -3.23
N GLY A 81 9.27 11.51 -2.44
CA GLY A 81 10.66 11.34 -2.04
C GLY A 81 10.89 10.09 -1.19
N ASN A 82 9.93 9.73 -0.32
CA ASN A 82 10.03 8.51 0.49
C ASN A 82 9.84 7.25 -0.37
N LEU A 83 8.92 7.30 -1.34
CA LEU A 83 8.74 6.21 -2.31
C LEU A 83 9.98 6.02 -3.19
N TRP A 84 10.55 7.13 -3.67
CA TRP A 84 11.80 7.11 -4.42
C TRP A 84 12.94 6.51 -3.59
N HIS A 85 13.08 6.92 -2.32
CA HIS A 85 14.11 6.37 -1.44
C HIS A 85 13.93 4.86 -1.20
N ALA A 86 12.70 4.39 -0.98
CA ALA A 86 12.42 2.96 -0.86
C ALA A 86 12.79 2.18 -2.15
N ALA A 87 12.54 2.76 -3.32
CA ALA A 87 12.97 2.16 -4.59
C ALA A 87 14.51 2.11 -4.70
N GLN A 88 15.22 3.18 -4.34
CA GLN A 88 16.69 3.22 -4.34
C GLN A 88 17.31 2.19 -3.39
N GLU A 89 16.63 1.91 -2.28
CA GLU A 89 17.05 0.90 -1.29
C GLU A 89 16.73 -0.53 -1.72
N GLY A 90 16.10 -0.73 -2.88
CA GLY A 90 15.82 -2.05 -3.46
C GLY A 90 14.79 -2.86 -2.67
N VAL A 91 13.95 -2.20 -1.86
CA VAL A 91 12.91 -2.88 -1.05
C VAL A 91 11.56 -2.98 -1.74
N LEU A 92 11.42 -2.42 -2.95
CA LEU A 92 10.18 -2.45 -3.73
C LEU A 92 10.33 -3.37 -4.94
N ALA A 93 9.26 -4.13 -5.24
CA ALA A 93 9.16 -4.92 -6.46
C ALA A 93 8.55 -4.09 -7.60
N LYS A 94 8.91 -4.41 -8.85
CA LYS A 94 8.26 -3.84 -10.03
C LYS A 94 6.90 -4.50 -10.24
N ILE A 95 5.87 -3.70 -10.47
CA ILE A 95 4.51 -4.17 -10.79
C ILE A 95 4.13 -3.67 -12.17
N ASP A 96 3.79 -4.62 -13.05
CA ASP A 96 3.20 -4.31 -14.34
C ASP A 96 1.68 -4.54 -14.30
N SER A 97 0.90 -3.46 -14.26
CA SER A 97 -0.56 -3.52 -14.13
C SER A 97 -1.23 -2.49 -15.03
N ASP A 98 -2.06 -2.96 -15.96
CA ASP A 98 -2.85 -2.09 -16.84
C ASP A 98 -3.86 -1.25 -16.06
N VAL A 99 -4.42 -1.81 -14.97
CA VAL A 99 -5.32 -1.08 -14.08
C VAL A 99 -4.60 0.11 -13.45
N LEU A 100 -3.37 -0.08 -12.96
CA LEU A 100 -2.60 1.02 -12.38
C LEU A 100 -2.16 2.04 -13.43
N LYS A 101 -1.72 1.61 -14.61
CA LYS A 101 -1.33 2.51 -15.70
C LYS A 101 -2.50 3.36 -16.20
N ALA A 102 -3.71 2.80 -16.24
CA ALA A 102 -4.91 3.50 -16.69
C ALA A 102 -5.43 4.50 -15.64
N ASN A 103 -5.32 4.17 -14.35
CA ASN A 103 -5.90 4.99 -13.27
C ASN A 103 -4.91 5.98 -12.63
N VAL A 104 -3.60 5.76 -12.77
CA VAL A 104 -2.56 6.62 -12.17
C VAL A 104 -1.80 7.36 -13.28
N PRO A 105 -1.93 8.70 -13.38
CA PRO A 105 -1.20 9.51 -14.36
C PRO A 105 0.30 9.25 -14.33
N ALA A 106 0.96 9.30 -15.50
CA ALA A 106 2.37 8.96 -15.63
C ALA A 106 3.31 9.78 -14.71
N HIS A 107 2.97 11.05 -14.45
CA HIS A 107 3.75 11.93 -13.57
C HIS A 107 3.53 11.67 -12.06
N LEU A 108 2.63 10.75 -11.69
CA LEU A 108 2.30 10.37 -10.31
C LEU A 108 2.69 8.92 -10.00
N ARG A 109 3.48 8.26 -10.84
CA ARG A 109 3.98 6.90 -10.63
C ARG A 109 5.42 6.76 -11.06
N ASP A 110 6.09 5.73 -10.57
CA ASP A 110 7.44 5.40 -10.95
C ASP A 110 7.51 5.00 -12.44
N PRO A 111 8.46 5.52 -13.24
CA PRO A 111 8.67 5.06 -14.61
C PRO A 111 9.00 3.57 -14.69
N ASP A 112 9.67 3.02 -13.66
CA ASP A 112 10.04 1.62 -13.52
C ASP A 112 8.94 0.76 -12.88
N GLY A 113 7.80 1.35 -12.49
CA GLY A 113 6.65 0.62 -11.93
C GLY A 113 6.85 0.10 -10.50
N GLN A 114 7.77 0.66 -9.71
CA GLN A 114 8.00 0.24 -8.33
C GLN A 114 7.04 0.88 -7.32
N TRP A 115 6.43 2.02 -7.67
CA TRP A 115 5.46 2.69 -6.81
C TRP A 115 4.44 3.50 -7.62
N PHE A 116 3.27 3.75 -7.00
CA PHE A 116 2.14 4.42 -7.61
C PHE A 116 1.50 5.39 -6.60
N GLY A 117 1.21 6.63 -7.01
CA GLY A 117 0.54 7.61 -6.19
C GLY A 117 -0.94 7.32 -6.02
N LEU A 118 -1.41 7.21 -4.77
CA LEU A 118 -2.82 6.97 -4.43
C LEU A 118 -3.61 8.26 -4.11
N SER A 119 -2.90 9.32 -3.74
CA SER A 119 -3.50 10.62 -3.40
C SER A 119 -2.53 11.75 -3.72
N ILE A 120 -3.04 12.91 -4.12
CA ILE A 120 -2.26 14.12 -4.35
C ILE A 120 -2.40 15.10 -3.17
N ARG A 121 -1.35 15.87 -2.92
CA ARG A 121 -1.35 16.98 -1.98
C ARG A 121 -0.64 18.16 -2.61
N ALA A 122 -1.29 19.32 -2.64
CA ALA A 122 -0.61 20.58 -2.89
C ALA A 122 -0.02 21.09 -1.56
N ARG A 123 1.28 21.39 -1.55
CA ARG A 123 1.80 22.39 -0.60
C ARG A 123 1.33 23.73 -1.16
N THR A 124 0.77 24.59 -0.34
CA THR A 124 0.23 25.89 -0.77
C THR A 124 0.62 26.97 0.22
N LEU A 125 0.59 28.22 -0.22
CA LEU A 125 0.78 29.37 0.65
C LEU A 125 -0.46 29.59 1.49
N VAL A 126 -0.28 29.81 2.80
CA VAL A 126 -1.34 30.15 3.73
C VAL A 126 -1.03 31.52 4.32
N ARG A 127 -2.00 32.44 4.24
CA ARG A 127 -1.89 33.79 4.80
C ARG A 127 -2.95 34.07 5.86
N SER A 128 -2.63 34.97 6.78
CA SER A 128 -3.65 35.62 7.62
C SER A 128 -4.45 36.60 6.77
N SER A 129 -5.78 36.45 6.77
CA SER A 129 -6.68 37.33 6.02
C SER A 129 -6.70 38.77 6.51
N GLU A 130 -6.39 38.99 7.79
CA GLU A 130 -6.39 40.30 8.44
C GLU A 130 -5.08 41.06 8.23
N ARG A 131 -3.95 40.37 8.16
CA ARG A 131 -2.62 40.99 8.17
C ARG A 131 -1.96 41.07 6.80
N VAL A 132 -2.31 40.18 5.88
CA VAL A 132 -1.61 40.06 4.60
C VAL A 132 -2.64 40.06 3.47
N PRO A 133 -2.60 41.03 2.54
CA PRO A 133 -3.50 41.04 1.40
C PRO A 133 -3.17 39.88 0.45
N ALA A 134 -4.15 39.41 -0.32
CA ALA A 134 -3.93 38.31 -1.27
C ALA A 134 -2.86 38.62 -2.32
N SER A 135 -2.75 39.88 -2.72
CA SER A 135 -1.78 40.37 -3.70
C SER A 135 -0.33 40.36 -3.21
N ALA A 136 -0.10 40.15 -1.91
CA ALA A 136 1.25 40.06 -1.35
C ALA A 136 1.87 38.66 -1.48
N LEU A 137 1.15 37.69 -2.05
CA LEU A 137 1.66 36.35 -2.33
C LEU A 137 1.46 36.04 -3.81
N SER A 138 2.52 35.65 -4.50
CA SER A 138 2.50 35.24 -5.90
C SER A 138 3.11 33.86 -6.10
N SER A 139 4.41 33.71 -5.86
CA SER A 139 5.15 32.46 -6.04
C SER A 139 5.84 32.00 -4.76
N TYR A 140 6.52 30.85 -4.82
CA TYR A 140 7.36 30.39 -3.71
C TYR A 140 8.64 31.20 -3.62
N GLU A 141 9.17 31.63 -4.76
CA GLU A 141 10.40 32.41 -4.90
C GLU A 141 10.25 33.77 -4.21
N ASP A 142 9.08 34.40 -4.32
CA ASP A 142 8.80 35.70 -3.68
C ASP A 142 8.75 35.63 -2.14
N LEU A 143 8.79 34.43 -1.54
CA LEU A 143 8.91 34.29 -0.08
C LEU A 143 10.33 34.56 0.44
N ALA A 144 11.32 34.71 -0.45
CA ALA A 144 12.72 34.91 -0.11
C ALA A 144 13.18 36.39 -0.22
N ASP A 145 12.30 37.28 -0.68
CA ASP A 145 12.53 38.74 -0.72
C ASP A 145 12.50 39.39 0.67
#